data_AF-A0A6N6S405-F1
#
_entry.id   AF-A0A6N6S405-F1
#
_cell.length_a   1.000
_cell.length_b   1.000
_cell.length_c   1.000
_cell.angle_alpha   90.00
_cell.angle_beta   90.00
_cell.angle_gamma   90.00
#
_symmetry.space_group_name_H-M   'P 1'
#
loop_
_entity.id
_entity.type
_entity.pdbx_description
1 polymer ?
#
loop_
_entity_poly.entity_id
_entity_poly.type
_entity_poly.pdbx_seq_one_letter_code
_entity_poly.pdbx_strand_id
1 'polypeptide(L)'
;FLNVFEDINRDIPFKGLRWFFDHAETISTRNIERVRALGGGIAIQDRMAFQGEHFLNRYGKEAAEQSPPIAKMLEMGVPVGAGTDATRVASHNPWVALYWLVTGKTIGQTLLYPESNRLGRMEALRLYTVGSAWFSHEQDKKGSIEVGKFADLSVLFADYFSIPDEEIKGLESVLTIVGGKVVYGSDEFKHLDPPSLPVSPDWSPVKVYDGYHRSHSQASMPRRAGADSHLNYQHAHKWVYGVSGFWRLGCDCFTF
;
A
#
# COMPACT_ATOMS: atom_id res chain seq x y z
N PHE A 1 -5.22 -26.94 4.48
CA PHE A 1 -6.25 -25.91 4.69
C PHE A 1 -7.36 -26.02 3.65
N LEU A 2 -7.10 -25.86 2.35
CA LEU A 2 -8.11 -25.93 1.28
C LEU A 2 -8.97 -27.22 1.26
N ASN A 3 -8.45 -28.37 1.73
CA ASN A 3 -9.26 -29.59 1.84
C ASN A 3 -10.53 -29.36 2.66
N VAL A 4 -10.45 -28.58 3.74
CA VAL A 4 -11.60 -28.25 4.58
C VAL A 4 -12.62 -27.40 3.82
N PHE A 5 -12.16 -26.48 2.96
CA PHE A 5 -13.04 -25.66 2.13
C PHE A 5 -13.75 -26.52 1.08
N GLU A 6 -13.05 -27.49 0.49
CA GLU A 6 -13.64 -28.43 -0.48
C GLU A 6 -14.66 -29.36 0.19
N ASP A 7 -14.35 -29.87 1.38
CA ASP A 7 -15.27 -30.70 2.17
C ASP A 7 -16.54 -29.92 2.54
N ILE A 8 -16.38 -28.69 3.06
CA ILE A 8 -17.51 -27.81 3.36
C ILE A 8 -18.30 -27.50 2.09
N ASN A 9 -17.65 -27.16 0.96
CA ASN A 9 -18.35 -26.81 -0.28
C ASN A 9 -19.10 -28.01 -0.91
N ARG A 10 -18.64 -29.24 -0.67
CA ARG A 10 -19.37 -30.45 -1.10
C ARG A 10 -20.68 -30.59 -0.34
N ASP A 11 -20.66 -30.37 0.97
CA ASP A 11 -21.81 -30.62 1.85
C ASP A 11 -22.74 -29.39 1.94
N ILE A 12 -22.15 -28.19 1.90
CA ILE A 12 -22.79 -26.87 1.93
C ILE A 12 -22.17 -26.01 0.81
N PRO A 13 -22.72 -26.06 -0.41
CA PRO A 13 -22.12 -25.35 -1.53
C PRO A 13 -22.08 -23.83 -1.30
N PHE A 14 -20.94 -23.22 -1.64
CA PHE A 14 -20.71 -21.79 -1.45
C PHE A 14 -21.68 -20.91 -2.26
N LYS A 15 -22.25 -21.41 -3.36
CA LYS A 15 -23.34 -20.78 -4.14
C LYS A 15 -23.15 -19.27 -4.38
N GLY A 16 -21.95 -18.87 -4.81
CA GLY A 16 -21.64 -17.48 -5.12
C GLY A 16 -21.23 -16.61 -3.91
N LEU A 17 -21.05 -17.20 -2.73
CA LEU A 17 -20.37 -16.55 -1.61
C LEU A 17 -18.95 -16.14 -2.06
N ARG A 18 -18.63 -14.84 -2.00
CA ARG A 18 -17.23 -14.41 -2.17
C ARG A 18 -16.47 -14.63 -0.88
N TRP A 19 -15.47 -15.48 -0.98
CA TRP A 19 -14.50 -15.76 0.05
C TRP A 19 -13.11 -15.62 -0.55
N PHE A 20 -12.10 -15.42 0.29
CA PHE A 20 -10.74 -15.23 -0.19
C PHE A 20 -9.70 -15.62 0.85
N PHE A 21 -8.46 -15.77 0.38
CA PHE A 21 -7.28 -15.78 1.24
C PHE A 21 -6.61 -14.42 1.22
N ASP A 22 -6.24 -13.96 2.41
CA ASP A 22 -5.32 -12.85 2.58
C ASP A 22 -3.87 -13.39 2.52
N HIS A 23 -2.89 -12.54 2.18
CA HIS A 23 -1.46 -12.85 2.10
C HIS A 23 -1.07 -13.71 0.91
N ALA A 24 -1.26 -15.02 1.05
CA ALA A 24 -0.93 -16.01 0.05
C ALA A 24 0.50 -15.90 -0.55
N GLU A 25 1.50 -15.38 0.19
CA GLU A 25 2.84 -15.17 -0.38
C GLU A 25 3.45 -16.49 -0.84
N THR A 26 3.24 -17.58 -0.10
CA THR A 26 3.79 -18.90 -0.44
C THR A 26 2.76 -19.86 -1.06
N ILE A 27 1.70 -19.34 -1.69
CA ILE A 27 0.69 -20.20 -2.30
C ILE A 27 1.28 -20.97 -3.50
N SER A 28 1.01 -22.27 -3.57
CA SER A 28 1.42 -23.09 -4.71
C SER A 28 0.46 -22.96 -5.88
N THR A 29 0.93 -23.19 -7.11
CA THR A 29 0.08 -23.22 -8.33
C THR A 29 -1.15 -24.10 -8.16
N ARG A 30 -0.98 -25.31 -7.63
CA ARG A 30 -2.08 -26.23 -7.34
C ARG A 30 -3.13 -25.62 -6.41
N ASN A 31 -2.71 -24.82 -5.43
CA ASN A 31 -3.66 -24.17 -4.52
C ASN A 31 -4.34 -22.96 -5.17
N ILE A 32 -3.67 -22.24 -6.09
CA ILE A 32 -4.32 -21.21 -6.92
C ILE A 32 -5.43 -21.83 -7.79
N GLU A 33 -5.16 -22.99 -8.42
CA GLU A 33 -6.17 -23.73 -9.22
C GLU A 33 -7.40 -24.08 -8.39
N ARG A 34 -7.18 -24.55 -7.17
CA ARG A 34 -8.24 -24.94 -6.24
C ARG A 34 -9.05 -23.75 -5.73
N VAL A 35 -8.39 -22.63 -5.42
CA VAL A 35 -9.09 -21.37 -5.08
C VAL A 35 -10.00 -20.95 -6.23
N ARG A 36 -9.50 -20.97 -7.46
CA ARG A 36 -10.29 -20.68 -8.66
C ARG A 36 -11.49 -21.61 -8.81
N ALA A 37 -11.26 -22.92 -8.70
CA ALA A 37 -12.29 -23.95 -8.88
C ALA A 37 -13.45 -23.81 -7.88
N LEU A 38 -13.15 -23.29 -6.69
CA LEU A 38 -14.12 -23.02 -5.61
C LEU A 38 -14.70 -21.60 -5.67
N GLY A 39 -14.37 -20.80 -6.68
CA GLY A 39 -14.87 -19.42 -6.85
C GLY A 39 -14.34 -18.40 -5.84
N GLY A 40 -13.19 -18.69 -5.19
CA GLY A 40 -12.55 -17.79 -4.25
C GLY A 40 -11.63 -16.77 -4.91
N GLY A 41 -11.22 -15.77 -4.13
CA GLY A 41 -10.21 -14.78 -4.51
C GLY A 41 -8.95 -14.82 -3.64
N ILE A 42 -7.99 -13.97 -3.96
CA ILE A 42 -6.75 -13.77 -3.19
C ILE A 42 -6.50 -12.27 -3.02
N ALA A 43 -6.42 -11.80 -1.79
CA ALA A 43 -5.97 -10.45 -1.47
C ALA A 43 -4.48 -10.51 -1.12
N ILE A 44 -3.65 -9.74 -1.84
CA ILE A 44 -2.22 -9.61 -1.61
C ILE A 44 -1.88 -8.31 -0.87
N GLN A 45 -0.77 -8.31 -0.12
CA GLN A 45 -0.39 -7.25 0.80
C GLN A 45 1.05 -6.87 0.52
N ASP A 46 1.36 -5.59 0.65
CA ASP A 46 2.69 -5.04 0.38
C ASP A 46 3.73 -5.34 1.47
N ARG A 47 3.49 -6.33 2.33
CA ARG A 47 4.43 -6.81 3.35
C ARG A 47 5.83 -7.06 2.77
N MET A 48 5.90 -7.63 1.56
CA MET A 48 7.17 -7.91 0.89
C MET A 48 7.96 -6.63 0.54
N ALA A 49 7.30 -5.49 0.41
CA ALA A 49 7.97 -4.20 0.26
C ALA A 49 8.80 -3.82 1.51
N PHE A 50 8.38 -4.26 2.70
CA PHE A 50 9.02 -3.93 3.99
C PHE A 50 9.89 -5.06 4.54
N GLN A 51 9.52 -6.31 4.28
CA GLN A 51 10.13 -7.49 4.90
C GLN A 51 10.83 -8.40 3.88
N GLY A 52 10.99 -7.95 2.63
CA GLY A 52 11.58 -8.73 1.56
C GLY A 52 13.00 -9.23 1.88
N GLU A 53 13.84 -8.42 2.52
CA GLU A 53 15.18 -8.82 2.95
C GLU A 53 15.14 -9.94 3.99
N HIS A 54 14.23 -9.84 4.97
CA HIS A 54 14.05 -10.89 5.97
C HIS A 54 13.53 -12.18 5.33
N PHE A 55 12.60 -12.06 4.38
CA PHE A 55 12.09 -13.21 3.63
C PHE A 55 13.19 -13.88 2.81
N LEU A 56 14.00 -13.10 2.08
CA LEU A 56 15.17 -13.57 1.33
C LEU A 56 16.14 -14.35 2.23
N ASN A 57 16.50 -13.78 3.38
CA ASN A 57 17.43 -14.41 4.31
C ASN A 57 16.90 -15.73 4.87
N ARG A 58 15.57 -15.83 5.06
CA ARG A 58 14.93 -17.01 5.66
C ARG A 58 14.64 -18.12 4.66
N TYR A 59 14.18 -17.78 3.47
CA TYR A 59 13.62 -18.72 2.49
C TYR A 59 14.42 -18.82 1.20
N GLY A 60 15.41 -17.95 1.00
CA GLY A 60 16.23 -17.92 -0.20
C GLY A 60 15.63 -17.10 -1.34
N LYS A 61 16.45 -16.88 -2.37
CA LYS A 61 16.12 -16.02 -3.51
C LYS A 61 15.00 -16.60 -4.37
N GLU A 62 15.08 -17.89 -4.67
CA GLU A 62 14.14 -18.58 -5.54
C GLU A 62 12.71 -18.56 -4.97
N ALA A 63 12.59 -18.69 -3.64
CA ALA A 63 11.31 -18.57 -2.96
C ALA A 63 10.80 -17.12 -2.98
N ALA A 64 11.67 -16.13 -2.75
CA ALA A 64 11.30 -14.72 -2.74
C ALA A 64 10.80 -14.25 -4.11
N GLU A 65 11.44 -14.67 -5.21
CA GLU A 65 11.04 -14.32 -6.58
C GLU A 65 9.59 -14.71 -6.92
N GLN A 66 9.06 -15.71 -6.21
CA GLN A 66 7.71 -16.27 -6.40
C GLN A 66 6.74 -15.89 -5.27
N SER A 67 7.08 -14.95 -4.40
CA SER A 67 6.29 -14.66 -3.19
C SER A 67 5.82 -13.21 -3.10
N PRO A 68 4.54 -12.90 -3.40
CA PRO A 68 3.51 -13.77 -3.99
C PRO A 68 3.71 -13.99 -5.50
N PRO A 69 3.15 -15.08 -6.07
CA PRO A 69 3.20 -15.34 -7.51
C PRO A 69 2.08 -14.59 -8.26
N ILE A 70 2.09 -13.25 -8.19
CA ILE A 70 0.98 -12.39 -8.61
C ILE A 70 0.66 -12.54 -10.10
N ALA A 71 1.68 -12.52 -10.97
CA ALA A 71 1.49 -12.69 -12.41
C ALA A 71 0.82 -14.05 -12.73
N LYS A 72 1.17 -15.10 -11.99
CA LYS A 72 0.56 -16.44 -12.14
C LYS A 72 -0.90 -16.45 -11.70
N MET A 73 -1.23 -15.80 -10.59
CA MET A 73 -2.62 -15.68 -10.12
C MET A 73 -3.50 -15.01 -11.19
N LEU A 74 -2.99 -13.93 -11.78
CA LEU A 74 -3.66 -13.18 -12.84
C LEU A 74 -3.84 -14.00 -14.13
N GLU A 75 -2.78 -14.68 -14.59
CA GLU A 75 -2.81 -15.58 -15.75
C GLU A 75 -3.88 -16.67 -15.58
N MET A 76 -4.03 -17.18 -14.36
CA MET A 76 -5.00 -18.22 -14.04
C MET A 76 -6.43 -17.69 -13.88
N GLY A 77 -6.64 -16.38 -13.90
CA GLY A 77 -7.96 -15.75 -13.79
C GLY A 77 -8.59 -15.88 -12.40
N VAL A 78 -7.78 -16.00 -11.34
CA VAL A 78 -8.27 -15.86 -9.96
C VAL A 78 -8.55 -14.37 -9.70
N PRO A 79 -9.66 -14.02 -9.03
CA PRO A 79 -9.87 -12.66 -8.54
C PRO A 79 -8.73 -12.25 -7.58
N VAL A 80 -7.98 -11.21 -7.94
CA VAL A 80 -6.89 -10.67 -7.12
C VAL A 80 -7.18 -9.21 -6.77
N GLY A 81 -6.91 -8.83 -5.53
CA GLY A 81 -6.89 -7.44 -5.08
C GLY A 81 -5.64 -7.19 -4.26
N ALA A 82 -5.25 -5.92 -4.15
CA ALA A 82 -4.08 -5.50 -3.40
C ALA A 82 -4.46 -4.61 -2.22
N GLY A 83 -3.69 -4.70 -1.14
CA GLY A 83 -3.85 -3.92 0.08
C GLY A 83 -2.55 -3.76 0.83
N THR A 84 -2.63 -3.20 2.05
CA THR A 84 -1.46 -2.96 2.90
C THR A 84 -1.38 -3.88 4.11
N ASP A 85 -2.51 -4.36 4.65
CA ASP A 85 -2.56 -4.97 5.99
C ASP A 85 -1.93 -4.08 7.07
N ALA A 86 -2.05 -2.76 6.87
CA ALA A 86 -1.67 -1.75 7.83
C ALA A 86 -2.56 -1.83 9.09
N THR A 87 -2.10 -1.36 10.26
CA THR A 87 -0.94 -0.49 10.50
C THR A 87 0.20 -1.15 11.27
N ARG A 88 0.04 -2.39 11.73
CA ARG A 88 0.99 -3.03 12.64
C ARG A 88 2.25 -3.55 11.93
N VAL A 89 2.12 -4.00 10.67
CA VAL A 89 3.19 -4.71 9.95
C VAL A 89 3.65 -4.00 8.66
N ALA A 90 2.88 -3.02 8.20
CA ALA A 90 3.13 -2.27 6.96
C ALA A 90 2.58 -0.83 7.07
N SER A 91 2.98 0.02 6.12
CA SER A 91 2.45 1.38 5.97
C SER A 91 1.02 1.36 5.43
N HIS A 92 0.19 2.32 5.82
CA HIS A 92 -1.12 2.52 5.18
C HIS A 92 -1.02 3.24 3.82
N ASN A 93 0.19 3.61 3.38
CA ASN A 93 0.42 4.33 2.13
C ASN A 93 0.30 3.38 0.91
N PRO A 94 -0.76 3.51 0.07
CA PRO A 94 -0.98 2.62 -1.07
C PRO A 94 0.08 2.76 -2.16
N TRP A 95 0.80 3.89 -2.21
CA TRP A 95 1.82 4.13 -3.23
C TRP A 95 3.08 3.31 -3.00
N VAL A 96 3.35 2.89 -1.76
CA VAL A 96 4.42 1.92 -1.47
C VAL A 96 4.07 0.56 -2.04
N ALA A 97 2.82 0.13 -1.90
CA ALA A 97 2.32 -1.10 -2.52
C ALA A 97 2.40 -1.05 -4.05
N LEU A 98 1.95 0.04 -4.66
CA LEU A 98 2.04 0.21 -6.13
C LEU A 98 3.49 0.27 -6.61
N TYR A 99 4.39 0.91 -5.87
CA TYR A 99 5.83 0.87 -6.16
C TYR A 99 6.38 -0.55 -6.14
N TRP A 100 6.04 -1.33 -5.12
CA TRP A 100 6.48 -2.73 -5.00
C TRP A 100 5.93 -3.61 -6.13
N LEU A 101 4.64 -3.47 -6.48
CA LEU A 101 4.02 -4.21 -7.59
C LEU A 101 4.68 -3.92 -8.94
N VAL A 102 5.04 -2.65 -9.18
CA VAL A 102 5.62 -2.20 -10.46
C VAL A 102 7.11 -2.54 -10.55
N THR A 103 7.87 -2.30 -9.49
CA THR A 103 9.33 -2.42 -9.52
C THR A 103 9.84 -3.78 -9.08
N GLY A 104 9.03 -4.51 -8.31
CA GLY A 104 9.46 -5.74 -7.62
C GLY A 104 10.52 -5.49 -6.57
N LYS A 105 10.64 -4.28 -6.02
CA LYS A 105 11.65 -3.90 -5.03
C LYS A 105 11.06 -3.67 -3.64
N THR A 106 11.88 -3.86 -2.62
CA THR A 106 11.62 -3.38 -1.27
C THR A 106 11.81 -1.87 -1.17
N ILE A 107 11.31 -1.26 -0.10
CA ILE A 107 11.62 0.14 0.25
C ILE A 107 13.13 0.36 0.42
N GLY A 108 13.84 -0.68 0.88
CA GLY A 108 15.29 -0.74 1.04
C GLY A 108 16.06 -0.95 -0.27
N GLN A 109 15.38 -0.90 -1.43
CA GLN A 109 15.95 -1.05 -2.78
C GLN A 109 16.41 -2.47 -3.13
N THR A 110 16.10 -3.46 -2.31
CA THR A 110 16.40 -4.86 -2.64
C THR A 110 15.46 -5.32 -3.74
N LEU A 111 16.03 -5.77 -4.86
CA LEU A 111 15.24 -6.34 -5.95
C LEU A 111 14.80 -7.77 -5.59
N LEU A 112 13.49 -7.98 -5.51
CA LEU A 112 12.87 -9.27 -5.17
C LEU A 112 12.43 -10.04 -6.40
N TYR A 113 11.82 -9.38 -7.39
CA TYR A 113 11.12 -10.07 -8.46
C TYR A 113 11.81 -9.96 -9.81
N PRO A 114 11.83 -11.04 -10.61
CA PRO A 114 12.16 -10.95 -12.03
C PRO A 114 11.10 -10.12 -12.76
N GLU A 115 11.43 -9.59 -13.93
CA GLU A 115 10.52 -8.78 -14.74
C GLU A 115 9.18 -9.50 -15.03
N SER A 116 9.21 -10.81 -15.20
CA SER A 116 8.03 -11.65 -15.44
C SER A 116 7.02 -11.71 -14.28
N ASN A 117 7.40 -11.31 -13.07
CA ASN A 117 6.51 -11.23 -11.90
C ASN A 117 6.31 -9.78 -11.40
N ARG A 118 6.63 -8.80 -12.25
CA ARG A 118 6.31 -7.38 -12.03
C ARG A 118 5.11 -6.99 -12.88
N LEU A 119 4.35 -6.00 -12.42
CA LEU A 119 3.15 -5.54 -13.09
C LEU A 119 3.38 -4.22 -13.81
N GLY A 120 2.70 -4.04 -14.94
CA GLY A 120 2.55 -2.70 -15.51
C GLY A 120 1.75 -1.79 -14.58
N ARG A 121 2.01 -0.49 -14.59
CA ARG A 121 1.36 0.50 -13.72
C ARG A 121 -0.18 0.44 -13.74
N MET A 122 -0.76 0.31 -14.92
CA MET A 122 -2.22 0.18 -15.07
C MET A 122 -2.75 -1.11 -14.42
N GLU A 123 -2.02 -2.21 -14.53
CA GLU A 123 -2.43 -3.48 -13.93
C GLU A 123 -2.30 -3.45 -12.40
N ALA A 124 -1.21 -2.89 -11.88
CA ALA A 124 -1.04 -2.64 -10.46
C ALA A 124 -2.17 -1.74 -9.90
N LEU A 125 -2.51 -0.65 -10.59
CA LEU A 125 -3.61 0.23 -10.20
C LEU A 125 -4.96 -0.49 -10.24
N ARG A 126 -5.21 -1.31 -11.27
CA ARG A 126 -6.44 -2.12 -11.36
C ARG A 126 -6.56 -3.11 -10.22
N LEU A 127 -5.48 -3.77 -9.80
CA LEU A 127 -5.51 -4.65 -8.62
C LEU A 127 -5.92 -3.88 -7.37
N TYR A 128 -5.37 -2.69 -7.18
CA TYR A 128 -5.63 -1.86 -5.99
C TYR A 128 -7.04 -1.23 -5.98
N THR A 129 -7.70 -1.17 -7.14
CA THR A 129 -9.01 -0.50 -7.31
C THR A 129 -10.10 -1.50 -7.70
N VAL A 130 -10.23 -1.82 -8.99
CA VAL A 130 -11.23 -2.76 -9.53
C VAL A 130 -11.10 -4.16 -8.92
N GLY A 131 -9.87 -4.65 -8.76
CA GLY A 131 -9.56 -5.94 -8.13
C GLY A 131 -10.03 -5.98 -6.68
N SER A 132 -9.64 -4.99 -5.89
CA SER A 132 -10.05 -4.86 -4.49
C SER A 132 -11.56 -4.67 -4.30
N ALA A 133 -12.27 -4.03 -5.24
CA ALA A 133 -13.73 -3.93 -5.21
C ALA A 133 -14.44 -5.29 -5.36
N TRP A 134 -13.76 -6.33 -5.84
CA TRP A 134 -14.31 -7.69 -5.89
C TRP A 134 -14.59 -8.22 -4.49
N PHE A 135 -13.72 -7.97 -3.51
CA PHE A 135 -13.83 -8.56 -2.17
C PHE A 135 -15.02 -8.00 -1.38
N SER A 136 -15.49 -6.79 -1.70
CA SER A 136 -16.68 -6.18 -1.09
C SER A 136 -17.97 -6.37 -1.88
N HIS A 137 -17.96 -7.06 -3.02
CA HIS A 137 -19.10 -7.16 -3.96
C HIS A 137 -19.54 -5.79 -4.53
N GLU A 138 -18.60 -4.86 -4.75
CA GLU A 138 -18.93 -3.49 -5.14
C GLU A 138 -18.32 -3.06 -6.48
N GLN A 139 -17.95 -4.02 -7.32
CA GLN A 139 -17.34 -3.74 -8.63
C GLN A 139 -18.25 -2.91 -9.55
N ASP A 140 -19.57 -3.07 -9.41
CA ASP A 140 -20.58 -2.28 -10.13
C ASP A 140 -20.81 -0.89 -9.49
N LYS A 141 -20.22 -0.63 -8.33
CA LYS A 141 -20.40 0.61 -7.56
C LYS A 141 -19.12 1.44 -7.45
N LYS A 142 -17.93 0.82 -7.45
CA LYS A 142 -16.64 1.51 -7.24
C LYS A 142 -15.47 0.79 -7.91
N GLY A 143 -14.30 1.41 -7.85
CA GLY A 143 -13.04 0.87 -8.37
C GLY A 143 -12.66 1.37 -9.77
N SER A 144 -13.57 2.04 -10.47
CA SER A 144 -13.27 2.73 -11.74
C SER A 144 -14.12 3.99 -11.89
N ILE A 145 -13.64 4.92 -12.72
CA ILE A 145 -14.34 6.16 -13.05
C ILE A 145 -15.24 5.89 -14.26
N GLU A 146 -16.50 5.56 -13.98
CA GLU A 146 -17.52 5.20 -14.98
C GLU A 146 -18.88 5.77 -14.55
N VAL A 147 -19.74 6.07 -15.53
CA VAL A 147 -21.11 6.52 -15.26
C VAL A 147 -21.87 5.43 -14.48
N GLY A 148 -22.51 5.83 -13.37
CA GLY A 148 -23.27 4.94 -12.49
C GLY A 148 -22.49 4.43 -11.26
N LYS A 149 -21.17 4.63 -11.21
CA LYS A 149 -20.34 4.33 -10.02
C LYS A 149 -20.22 5.54 -9.10
N PHE A 150 -19.78 5.31 -7.87
CA PHE A 150 -19.43 6.38 -6.93
C PHE A 150 -18.33 7.26 -7.52
N ALA A 151 -18.47 8.58 -7.30
CA ALA A 151 -17.42 9.54 -7.57
C ALA A 151 -16.35 9.48 -6.46
N ASP A 152 -15.66 8.35 -6.41
CA ASP A 152 -14.51 8.08 -5.55
C ASP A 152 -13.23 8.25 -6.39
N LEU A 153 -12.48 9.33 -6.16
CA LEU A 153 -11.24 9.59 -6.90
C LEU A 153 -10.22 10.36 -6.07
N SER A 154 -8.95 10.18 -6.44
CA SER A 154 -7.83 10.97 -5.95
C SER A 154 -7.18 11.73 -7.11
N VAL A 155 -6.90 13.01 -6.90
CA VAL A 155 -5.99 13.80 -7.74
C VAL A 155 -4.63 13.76 -7.07
N LEU A 156 -3.57 13.53 -7.84
CA LEU A 156 -2.20 13.38 -7.36
C LEU A 156 -1.38 14.60 -7.74
N PHE A 157 -0.35 14.93 -6.96
CA PHE A 157 0.54 16.05 -7.29
C PHE A 157 1.40 15.78 -8.54
N ALA A 158 1.52 14.52 -8.96
CA ALA A 158 2.25 14.12 -10.16
C ALA A 158 1.56 12.95 -10.88
N ASP A 159 1.82 12.82 -12.18
CA ASP A 159 1.21 11.78 -13.01
C ASP A 159 1.85 10.40 -12.77
N TYR A 160 1.10 9.53 -12.08
CA TYR A 160 1.48 8.15 -11.79
C TYR A 160 1.92 7.36 -13.03
N PHE A 161 1.49 7.68 -14.25
CA PHE A 161 1.87 6.93 -15.45
C PHE A 161 3.18 7.38 -16.09
N SER A 162 3.69 8.57 -15.74
CA SER A 162 4.88 9.15 -16.41
C SER A 162 6.05 9.49 -15.48
N ILE A 163 5.83 9.62 -14.17
CA ILE A 163 6.93 9.85 -13.21
C ILE A 163 7.95 8.69 -13.23
N PRO A 164 9.22 8.88 -12.84
CA PRO A 164 10.16 7.79 -12.62
C PRO A 164 9.65 6.77 -11.59
N ASP A 165 10.00 5.48 -11.78
CA ASP A 165 9.53 4.40 -10.90
C ASP A 165 9.83 4.65 -9.41
N GLU A 166 11.02 5.18 -9.10
CA GLU A 166 11.41 5.47 -7.71
C GLU A 166 10.59 6.56 -7.03
N GLU A 167 9.94 7.42 -7.81
CA GLU A 167 9.09 8.49 -7.29
C GLU A 167 7.68 7.99 -6.94
N ILE A 168 7.27 6.81 -7.42
CA ILE A 168 5.93 6.25 -7.17
C ILE A 168 5.63 6.20 -5.68
N LYS A 169 6.54 5.66 -4.85
CA LYS A 169 6.34 5.50 -3.40
C LYS A 169 6.18 6.81 -2.63
N GLY A 170 6.53 7.94 -3.26
CA GLY A 170 6.39 9.29 -2.72
C GLY A 170 5.16 10.04 -3.22
N LEU A 171 4.32 9.43 -4.06
CA LEU A 171 3.06 10.03 -4.49
C LEU A 171 2.13 10.28 -3.31
N GLU A 172 1.36 11.36 -3.41
CA GLU A 172 0.36 11.77 -2.44
C GLU A 172 -0.83 12.37 -3.20
N SER A 173 -2.02 12.28 -2.60
CA SER A 173 -3.19 12.96 -3.14
C SER A 173 -3.17 14.44 -2.74
N VAL A 174 -3.54 15.32 -3.67
CA VAL A 174 -3.79 16.75 -3.41
C VAL A 174 -5.28 17.09 -3.32
N LEU A 175 -6.15 16.19 -3.78
CA LEU A 175 -7.60 16.27 -3.64
C LEU A 175 -8.17 14.86 -3.58
N THR A 176 -8.93 14.55 -2.53
CA THR A 176 -9.67 13.28 -2.42
C THR A 176 -11.17 13.55 -2.38
N ILE A 177 -11.89 12.83 -3.23
CA ILE A 177 -13.36 12.87 -3.33
C ILE A 177 -13.89 11.47 -3.00
N VAL A 178 -14.88 11.40 -2.12
CA VAL A 178 -15.58 10.15 -1.76
C VAL A 178 -17.08 10.37 -1.90
N GLY A 179 -17.74 9.56 -2.71
CA GLY A 179 -19.17 9.66 -3.00
C GLY A 179 -19.57 11.03 -3.56
N GLY A 180 -18.67 11.70 -4.29
CA GLY A 180 -18.89 13.05 -4.82
C GLY A 180 -18.67 14.19 -3.82
N LYS A 181 -18.20 13.90 -2.60
CA LYS A 181 -17.87 14.92 -1.59
C LYS A 181 -16.36 15.05 -1.46
N VAL A 182 -15.85 16.29 -1.46
CA VAL A 182 -14.45 16.55 -1.12
C VAL A 182 -14.23 16.22 0.36
N VAL A 183 -13.29 15.32 0.63
CA VAL A 183 -12.93 14.89 2.00
C VAL A 183 -11.50 15.26 2.38
N TYR A 184 -10.71 15.74 1.43
CA TYR A 184 -9.35 16.22 1.63
C TYR A 184 -8.94 17.15 0.50
N GLY A 185 -8.28 18.25 0.80
CA GLY A 185 -7.65 19.16 -0.16
C GLY A 185 -6.34 19.75 0.36
N SER A 186 -5.30 19.74 -0.46
CA SER A 186 -4.03 20.43 -0.20
C SER A 186 -3.65 21.33 -1.38
N ASP A 187 -2.58 22.11 -1.20
CA ASP A 187 -1.99 22.94 -2.25
C ASP A 187 -3.03 23.81 -2.97
N GLU A 188 -3.18 23.69 -4.29
CA GLU A 188 -4.15 24.45 -5.08
C GLU A 188 -5.61 24.15 -4.68
N PHE A 189 -5.89 22.99 -4.09
CA PHE A 189 -7.22 22.57 -3.62
C PHE A 189 -7.46 22.85 -2.14
N LYS A 190 -6.55 23.53 -1.45
CA LYS A 190 -6.70 23.80 0.00
C LYS A 190 -7.99 24.55 0.35
N HIS A 191 -8.49 25.36 -0.57
CA HIS A 191 -9.76 26.09 -0.42
C HIS A 191 -11.00 25.18 -0.42
N LEU A 192 -10.88 23.91 -0.81
CA LEU A 192 -11.93 22.90 -0.78
C LEU A 192 -11.81 21.93 0.41
N ASP A 193 -10.71 22.00 1.17
CA ASP A 193 -10.42 21.10 2.29
C ASP A 193 -11.49 21.24 3.39
N PRO A 194 -12.08 20.14 3.88
CA PRO A 194 -13.02 20.22 5.00
C PRO A 194 -12.33 20.75 6.26
N PRO A 195 -13.09 21.31 7.22
CA PRO A 195 -12.57 21.69 8.51
C PRO A 195 -11.86 20.53 9.22
N SER A 196 -10.78 20.82 9.92
CA SER A 196 -10.06 19.81 10.70
C SER A 196 -10.96 19.18 11.75
N LEU A 197 -10.81 17.86 11.92
CA LEU A 197 -11.51 17.14 12.99
C LEU A 197 -10.96 17.58 14.36
N PRO A 198 -11.81 17.68 15.39
CA PRO A 198 -11.32 17.96 16.73
C PRO A 198 -10.42 16.81 17.19
N VAL A 199 -9.28 17.17 17.79
CA VAL A 199 -8.36 16.19 18.36
C VAL A 199 -9.06 15.48 19.52
N SER A 200 -9.11 14.15 19.46
CA SER A 200 -9.66 13.30 20.52
C SER A 200 -8.64 12.22 20.91
N PRO A 201 -8.42 11.97 22.22
CA PRO A 201 -9.02 12.67 23.35
C PRO A 201 -8.45 14.09 23.56
N ASP A 202 -9.17 14.93 24.30
CA ASP A 202 -8.81 16.34 24.53
C ASP A 202 -7.44 16.56 25.20
N TRP A 203 -6.92 15.56 25.91
CA TRP A 203 -5.59 15.59 26.52
C TRP A 203 -4.46 15.17 25.56
N SER A 204 -4.78 14.75 24.33
CA SER A 204 -3.79 14.29 23.36
C SER A 204 -2.71 15.36 23.14
N PRO A 205 -1.42 15.00 23.23
CA PRO A 205 -0.33 15.93 22.95
C PRO A 205 -0.43 16.58 21.56
N VAL A 206 -1.06 15.92 20.59
CA VAL A 206 -1.30 16.46 19.23
C VAL A 206 -2.17 17.73 19.23
N LYS A 207 -2.93 17.96 20.30
CA LYS A 207 -3.71 19.20 20.49
C LYS A 207 -2.82 20.40 20.81
N VAL A 208 -1.65 20.17 21.40
CA VAL A 208 -0.73 21.21 21.91
C VAL A 208 0.54 21.30 21.07
N TYR A 209 1.02 20.16 20.60
CA TYR A 209 2.21 20.01 19.78
C TYR A 209 1.75 19.55 18.39
N ASP A 210 2.27 20.17 17.33
CA ASP A 210 1.99 19.74 15.97
C ASP A 210 2.29 18.23 15.79
N GLY A 211 1.52 17.59 14.92
CA GLY A 211 1.74 16.19 14.56
C GLY A 211 3.04 15.98 13.79
N TYR A 212 3.42 14.72 13.59
CA TYR A 212 4.61 14.33 12.83
C TYR A 212 4.45 14.49 11.30
N HIS A 213 3.31 15.00 10.84
CA HIS A 213 3.05 15.25 9.43
C HIS A 213 3.80 16.50 8.98
N ARG A 214 4.23 16.53 7.71
CA ARG A 214 5.03 17.63 7.15
C ARG A 214 4.45 18.99 7.54
N SER A 215 5.23 19.79 8.28
CA SER A 215 5.07 21.24 8.19
C SER A 215 5.37 21.60 6.73
N HIS A 216 4.41 22.16 6.01
CA HIS A 216 4.64 22.70 4.67
C HIS A 216 5.70 23.82 4.76
N SER A 217 6.99 23.47 4.74
CA SER A 217 7.98 24.39 4.22
C SER A 217 7.72 24.44 2.72
N GLN A 218 7.36 25.62 2.22
CA GLN A 218 7.32 25.91 0.80
C GLN A 218 8.68 25.54 0.20
N ALA A 219 8.78 24.33 -0.35
CA ALA A 219 9.90 23.95 -1.18
C ALA A 219 9.66 24.58 -2.55
N SER A 220 9.95 25.89 -2.66
CA SER A 220 10.30 26.47 -3.94
C SER A 220 11.50 25.69 -4.47
N MET A 221 11.30 24.75 -5.39
CA MET A 221 12.41 24.11 -6.09
C MET A 221 13.14 25.17 -6.92
N PRO A 222 14.44 25.44 -6.69
CA PRO A 222 15.24 26.03 -7.74
C PRO A 222 15.70 24.89 -8.65
N ARG A 223 15.31 24.94 -9.93
CA ARG A 223 16.01 24.18 -10.97
C ARG A 223 17.47 24.60 -10.97
N ARG A 224 18.39 23.75 -10.52
CA ARG A 224 19.79 23.78 -10.96
C ARG A 224 20.36 22.37 -11.05
N ALA A 225 20.81 22.05 -12.28
CA ALA A 225 21.74 20.98 -12.57
C ALA A 225 23.08 21.21 -11.85
N GLY A 226 23.71 20.14 -11.41
CA GLY A 226 25.07 20.16 -10.87
C GLY A 226 25.35 18.87 -10.10
N ALA A 227 26.19 18.02 -10.67
CA ALA A 227 26.78 16.88 -9.98
C ALA A 227 27.59 17.37 -8.77
N ASP A 228 27.50 16.65 -7.64
CA ASP A 228 28.66 16.11 -6.93
C ASP A 228 28.22 15.27 -5.74
N SER A 229 28.76 14.06 -5.71
CA SER A 229 28.74 13.12 -4.60
C SER A 229 29.44 13.71 -3.37
N HIS A 230 28.85 13.61 -2.17
CA HIS A 230 29.51 13.16 -0.94
C HIS A 230 28.48 13.04 0.21
N LEU A 231 28.50 11.86 0.84
CA LEU A 231 27.68 11.44 1.97
C LEU A 231 27.99 12.22 3.25
N ASN A 232 26.96 12.74 3.93
CA ASN A 232 26.92 12.89 5.40
C ASN A 232 25.49 13.20 5.86
N TYR A 233 24.68 12.17 6.11
CA TYR A 233 23.41 12.32 6.83
C TYR A 233 23.70 12.32 8.34
N GLN A 234 23.93 13.49 8.92
CA GLN A 234 23.77 13.67 10.36
C GLN A 234 22.28 13.93 10.65
N HIS A 235 21.61 12.95 11.25
CA HIS A 235 20.28 13.16 11.83
C HIS A 235 20.44 13.90 13.16
N ALA A 236 20.26 15.23 13.14
CA ALA A 236 20.23 16.03 14.36
C ALA A 236 18.85 15.92 15.02
N HIS A 237 18.80 15.36 16.24
CA HIS A 237 17.60 15.41 17.09
C HIS A 237 17.66 16.66 17.96
N LYS A 238 16.56 17.40 18.04
CA LYS A 238 16.42 18.50 19.02
C LYS A 238 16.26 17.89 20.42
N TRP A 239 17.12 18.32 21.34
CA TRP A 239 17.06 17.96 22.74
C TRP A 239 15.98 18.77 23.45
N VAL A 240 15.17 18.12 24.29
CA VAL A 240 14.22 18.80 25.18
C VAL A 240 14.68 18.58 26.62
N TYR A 241 15.01 19.66 27.32
CA TYR A 241 15.39 19.63 28.74
C TYR A 241 14.14 19.71 29.61
N GLY A 242 13.95 18.73 30.49
CA GLY A 242 12.92 18.72 31.52
C GLY A 242 13.52 18.67 32.93
N VAL A 243 12.73 19.08 33.92
CA VAL A 243 13.09 19.13 35.36
C VAL A 243 13.46 17.78 35.97
N SER A 244 13.22 16.67 35.27
CA SER A 244 13.55 15.30 35.70
C SER A 244 14.64 14.61 34.86
N GLY A 245 15.31 15.32 33.95
CA GLY A 245 16.45 14.80 33.18
C GLY A 245 16.27 14.82 31.65
N PHE A 246 17.22 14.19 30.95
CA PHE A 246 17.34 14.16 29.49
C PHE A 246 16.28 13.26 28.85
N TRP A 247 15.50 13.80 27.90
CA TRP A 247 14.56 13.02 27.08
C TRP A 247 14.96 13.07 25.60
N ARG A 248 15.00 11.91 24.95
CA ARG A 248 15.17 11.78 23.49
C ARG A 248 13.87 11.22 22.91
N LEU A 249 13.25 11.93 21.97
CA LEU A 249 12.16 11.39 21.16
C LEU A 249 12.77 10.56 20.03
N GLY A 250 12.99 9.27 20.30
CA GLY A 250 13.40 8.27 19.32
C GLY A 250 12.47 7.06 19.43
N CYS A 251 12.10 6.48 18.29
CA CYS A 251 11.42 5.19 18.25
C CYS A 251 12.30 4.12 18.88
N ASP A 252 11.90 3.58 20.02
CA ASP A 252 12.43 2.34 20.56
C ASP A 252 11.79 1.17 19.80
N CYS A 253 12.36 0.85 18.63
CA CYS A 253 12.16 -0.44 18.01
C CYS A 253 13.18 -1.41 18.63
N PHE A 254 12.68 -2.55 19.15
CA PHE A 254 13.37 -3.68 19.80
C PHE A 254 13.50 -3.62 21.34
N THR A 255 12.52 -4.24 22.03
CA THR A 255 12.77 -5.37 22.96
C THR A 255 11.43 -6.02 23.35
N PHE A 256 11.14 -7.18 22.75
CA PHE A 256 10.70 -8.47 23.33
C PHE A 256 10.25 -9.38 22.19
#